data_AF-A0A2I2M9P5-F1
#
_entry.id   AF-A0A2I2M9P5-F1
#
_cell.length_a   1.000
_cell.length_b   1.000
_cell.length_c   1.000
_cell.angle_alpha   90.00
_cell.angle_beta   90.00
_cell.angle_gamma   90.00
#
_symmetry.space_group_name_H-M   'P 1'
#
loop_
_entity.id
_entity.type
_entity.pdbx_description
1 polymer ?
#
loop_
_entity_poly.entity_id
_entity_poly.type
_entity_poly.pdbx_seq_one_letter_code
_entity_poly.pdbx_strand_id
1 'polypeptide(L)' 'MTFFTLIGWLGTILYIISYLFLSLEKLSSRKKTYHFLNVLGACCLIVNAMPNKDYPNMVVNFFWGLIALFTIIKIHHRAN' A
#
# COMPACT_ATOMS: atom_id res chain seq x y z
N MET A 1 7.47 -21.68 -1.48
CA MET A 1 7.34 -20.24 -1.15
C MET A 1 7.45 -20.09 0.35
N THR A 2 8.28 -19.17 0.84
CA THR A 2 8.30 -18.88 2.29
C THR A 2 7.04 -18.10 2.68
N PHE A 3 6.66 -18.11 3.96
CA PHE A 3 5.56 -17.31 4.48
C PHE A 3 5.69 -15.81 4.11
N PHE A 4 6.90 -15.26 4.21
CA PHE A 4 7.22 -13.88 3.82
C PHE A 4 6.96 -13.63 2.33
N THR A 5 7.34 -14.57 1.47
CA THR A 5 7.10 -14.47 0.03
C THR A 5 5.61 -14.48 -0.31
N LEU A 6 4.79 -15.27 0.40
CA LEU A 6 3.33 -15.28 0.21
C LEU A 6 2.72 -13.92 0.60
N ILE A 7 3.16 -13.34 1.72
CA ILE A 7 2.77 -11.98 2.13
C ILE A 7 3.20 -10.96 1.08
N GLY A 8 4.41 -11.08 0.53
CA GLY A 8 4.90 -10.21 -0.54
C GLY A 8 4.00 -10.24 -1.76
N TRP A 9 3.62 -11.42 -2.25
CA TRP A 9 2.68 -11.57 -3.37
C TRP A 9 1.30 -10.99 -3.07
N LEU A 10 0.79 -11.16 -1.85
CA LEU A 10 -0.46 -10.52 -1.43
C LEU A 10 -0.35 -9.00 -1.51
N GLY A 11 0.75 -8.42 -1.02
CA GLY A 11 1.04 -6.99 -1.11
C GLY A 11 1.11 -6.48 -2.56
N THR A 12 1.80 -7.23 -3.42
CA THR A 12 1.87 -6.94 -4.86
C THR A 12 0.49 -6.93 -5.51
N ILE A 13 -0.35 -7.93 -5.23
CA ILE A 13 -1.72 -7.99 -5.75
C ILE A 13 -2.54 -6.79 -5.28
N LEU A 14 -2.42 -6.38 -4.00
CA LEU A 14 -3.11 -5.21 -3.47
C LEU A 14 -2.72 -3.92 -4.19
N TYR A 15 -1.42 -3.70 -4.46
CA TYR A 15 -0.98 -2.55 -5.25
C TYR A 15 -1.49 -2.59 -6.68
N ILE A 16 -1.43 -3.76 -7.34
CA ILE A 16 -1.91 -3.90 -8.72
C ILE A 16 -3.41 -3.61 -8.80
N ILE A 17 -4.23 -4.17 -7.89
CA ILE A 17 -5.68 -3.91 -7.88
C ILE A 17 -5.98 -2.45 -7.55
N SER A 18 -5.25 -1.86 -6.59
CA SER A 18 -5.39 -0.45 -6.25
C SER A 18 -5.10 0.45 -7.45
N TYR A 19 -4.00 0.20 -8.15
CA TYR A 19 -3.60 0.96 -9.34
C TYR A 19 -4.50 0.70 -10.54
N LEU A 20 -4.94 -0.55 -10.74
CA LEU A 20 -5.89 -0.91 -11.79
C LEU A 20 -7.20 -0.16 -11.61
N PHE A 21 -7.78 -0.18 -10.41
CA PHE A 21 -9.04 0.54 -10.15
C PHE A 21 -8.88 2.05 -10.19
N LEU A 22 -7.71 2.58 -9.83
CA LEU A 22 -7.40 4.00 -10.06
C LEU A 22 -7.37 4.32 -11.57
N SER A 23 -6.70 3.48 -12.36
CA SER A 23 -6.54 3.65 -13.81
C SER A 23 -7.85 3.48 -14.57
N LEU A 24 -8.74 2.61 -14.08
CA LEU A 24 -10.10 2.44 -14.60
C LEU A 24 -11.08 3.52 -14.08
N GLU A 25 -10.58 4.53 -13.35
CA GLU A 25 -11.38 5.60 -12.72
C GLU A 25 -12.47 5.10 -11.74
N LYS A 26 -12.46 3.81 -11.39
CA LYS A 26 -13.36 3.20 -10.40
C LYS A 26 -13.02 3.66 -8.98
N LEU A 27 -11.73 3.86 -8.71
CA LEU A 27 -11.21 4.51 -7.52
C LEU A 27 -10.61 5.86 -7.89
N SER A 28 -10.66 6.79 -6.94
CA SER A 28 -10.02 8.09 -7.05
C SER A 28 -9.04 8.24 -5.89
N SER A 29 -7.96 8.99 -6.11
CA SER A 29 -7.03 9.42 -5.05
C SER A 29 -7.70 10.25 -3.94
N ARG A 30 -8.97 10.66 -4.12
CA ARG A 30 -9.79 11.31 -3.09
C ARG A 30 -10.54 10.32 -2.18
N LYS A 31 -10.60 9.03 -2.54
CA LYS A 31 -11.31 7.99 -1.76
C LYS A 31 -10.37 7.33 -0.75
N LYS A 32 -10.86 7.12 0.48
CA LYS A 32 -10.11 6.43 1.55
C LYS A 32 -9.70 5.00 1.15
N THR A 33 -10.56 4.29 0.40
CA THR A 33 -10.31 2.90 -0.04
C THR A 33 -9.04 2.74 -0.85
N TYR A 34 -8.74 3.69 -1.75
CA TYR A 34 -7.50 3.65 -2.55
C TYR A 34 -6.27 3.71 -1.66
N HIS A 35 -6.23 4.65 -0.72
CA HIS A 35 -5.11 4.79 0.21
C HIS A 35 -5.02 3.61 1.18
N PHE A 36 -6.15 3.06 1.62
CA PHE A 36 -6.18 1.89 2.49
C PHE A 36 -5.54 0.66 1.82
N LEU A 37 -5.87 0.40 0.55
CA LEU A 37 -5.22 -0.66 -0.24
C LEU A 37 -3.71 -0.43 -0.36
N ASN A 38 -3.29 0.83 -0.54
CA ASN A 38 -1.86 1.18 -0.59
C ASN A 38 -1.16 0.97 0.76
N VAL A 39 -1.78 1.30 1.89
CA VAL A 39 -1.21 1.04 3.22
C VAL A 39 -1.04 -0.47 3.45
N LEU A 40 -2.05 -1.27 3.13
CA LEU A 40 -1.95 -2.73 3.26
C LEU A 40 -0.87 -3.32 2.35
N GLY A 41 -0.80 -2.89 1.09
CA GLY A 41 0.24 -3.28 0.14
C GLY A 41 1.65 -2.96 0.65
N ALA A 42 1.84 -1.73 1.15
CA ALA A 42 3.09 -1.28 1.75
C ALA A 42 3.53 -2.16 2.93
N CYS A 43 2.64 -2.43 3.89
CA CYS A 43 2.94 -3.27 5.05
C CYS A 43 3.38 -4.68 4.64
N CYS A 44 2.67 -5.28 3.68
CA CYS A 44 3.00 -6.61 3.16
C CYS A 44 4.39 -6.65 2.50
N LEU A 45 4.73 -5.66 1.68
CA LEU A 45 6.02 -5.62 0.99
C LEU A 45 7.18 -5.33 1.95
N ILE A 46 6.97 -4.52 2.99
CA ILE A 46 7.95 -4.33 4.07
C ILE A 46 8.22 -5.67 4.76
N VAL A 47 7.19 -6.41 5.16
CA VAL A 47 7.33 -7.74 5.80
C VAL A 47 8.08 -8.72 4.90
N ASN A 48 7.78 -8.73 3.60
CA ASN A 48 8.50 -9.55 2.62
C ASN A 48 9.99 -9.16 2.46
N ALA A 49 10.31 -7.88 2.61
CA ALA A 49 11.67 -7.36 2.43
C ALA A 49 12.60 -7.63 3.63
N MET A 50 12.05 -7.88 4.83
CA MET A 50 12.83 -8.06 6.06
C MET A 50 13.86 -9.21 5.99
N PRO A 51 13.52 -10.44 5.54
CA PRO A 51 14.46 -11.57 5.54
C PRO A 51 15.69 -11.34 4.66
N ASN A 52 15.50 -10.61 3.56
CA ASN A 52 16.55 -10.32 2.58
C ASN A 52 17.31 -9.02 2.87
N LYS A 53 16.95 -8.29 3.94
CA LYS A 53 17.46 -6.95 4.25
C LYS A 53 17.38 -6.02 3.03
N ASP A 54 16.28 -6.10 2.29
CA ASP A 54 16.04 -5.29 1.10
C ASP A 54 15.63 -3.87 1.52
N TYR A 55 16.62 -3.11 1.99
CA TYR A 55 16.44 -1.76 2.51
C TYR A 55 15.78 -0.81 1.50
N PRO A 56 16.14 -0.81 0.20
CA PRO A 56 15.44 0.04 -0.78
C PRO A 56 13.93 -0.22 -0.81
N ASN A 57 13.51 -1.49 -0.81
CA ASN A 57 12.10 -1.90 -0.82
C ASN A 57 11.39 -1.54 0.49
N MET A 58 12.06 -1.70 1.63
CA MET A 58 11.53 -1.28 2.93
C MET A 58 11.31 0.23 3.00
N VAL A 59 12.29 1.02 2.57
CA VAL A 59 12.25 2.49 2.63
C VAL A 59 11.17 3.05 1.71
N VAL A 60 11.09 2.58 0.45
CA VAL A 60 10.07 3.07 -0.48
C VAL A 60 8.67 2.76 0.02
N ASN A 61 8.42 1.54 0.51
CA ASN A 61 7.10 1.17 1.01
C ASN A 61 6.76 1.84 2.34
N PHE A 62 7.75 2.12 3.19
CA PHE A 62 7.53 2.90 4.41
C PHE A 62 7.01 4.30 4.08
N PHE A 63 7.70 5.04 3.20
CA PHE A 63 7.25 6.37 2.81
C PHE A 63 5.94 6.34 2.01
N TRP A 64 5.74 5.34 1.16
CA TRP A 64 4.48 5.16 0.44
C TRP A 64 3.30 4.94 1.39
N GLY A 65 3.49 4.08 2.39
CA GLY A 65 2.51 3.84 3.45
C GLY A 65 2.22 5.09 4.29
N LEU A 66 3.25 5.88 4.63
CA LEU A 66 3.07 7.16 5.33
C LEU A 66 2.25 8.17 4.52
N ILE A 67 2.53 8.32 3.24
CA ILE A 67 1.77 9.22 2.34
C ILE A 67 0.30 8.78 2.25
N ALA A 68 0.07 7.47 2.11
CA ALA A 68 -1.27 6.91 2.06
C ALA A 68 -2.02 7.14 3.38
N LEU A 69 -1.39 6.86 4.53
CA LEU A 69 -1.97 7.08 5.86
C LEU A 69 -2.31 8.56 6.11
N PHE A 70 -1.38 9.45 5.81
CA PHE A 70 -1.60 10.90 5.89
C PHE A 70 -2.81 11.33 5.06
N THR A 71 -2.95 10.78 3.86
CA THR A 71 -4.07 11.13 2.99
C THR A 71 -5.40 10.59 3.52
N ILE A 72 -5.44 9.41 4.13
CA ILE A 72 -6.64 8.88 4.81
C ILE A 72 -7.08 9.83 5.93
N ILE A 73 -6.15 10.26 6.79
CA ILE A 73 -6.43 11.20 7.89
C ILE A 73 -7.00 12.51 7.34
N LYS A 74 -6.35 13.08 6.31
CA LYS A 74 -6.82 14.30 5.65
C LYS A 74 -8.23 14.17 5.05
N ILE A 75 -8.55 13.03 4.43
CA ILE A 75 -9.89 12.78 3.88
C ILE A 75 -10.90 12.61 5.01
N HIS A 76 -10.52 11.98 6.14
CA HIS A 76 -11.41 11.85 7.30
C HIS A 76 -11.76 13.22 7.90
N HIS A 77 -10.79 14.12 8.06
CA HIS A 77 -11.04 15.47 8.57
C HIS A 77 -11.89 16.36 7.65
N ARG A 78 -11.95 16.09 6.33
CA ARG A 78 -12.82 16.83 5.40
C ARG A 78 -14.27 16.33 5.35
N ALA A 79 -14.51 15.12 5.87
CA ALA A 79 -15.83 14.50 5.85
C ALA A 79 -16.63 14.79 7.13
N ASN A 80 -15.97 15.34 8.15
CA ASN A 80 -16.56 15.92 9.36
C ASN A 80 -16.70 17.43 9.18
#